data_AF-A0A7Y3JZH5-F1
#
_entry.id   AF-A0A7Y3JZH5-F1
#
_cell.length_a   1.000
_cell.length_b   1.000
_cell.length_c   1.000
_cell.angle_alpha   90.00
_cell.angle_beta   90.00
_cell.angle_gamma   90.00
#
_symmetry.space_group_name_H-M   'P 1'
#
loop_
_entity.id
_entity.type
_entity.pdbx_description
1 polymer ?
#
loop_
_entity_poly.entity_id
_entity_poly.type
_entity_poly.pdbx_seq_one_letter_code
_entity_poly.pdbx_strand_id
1 'polypeptide(L)' 'MKFEDELKRHNKFQRTVLGLSDPKAKHEEVDIRTYAKYILKEGTNEEKRELMEYFKSKLKITKGVVTIED' A
#
# COMPACT_ATOMS: atom_id res chain seq x y z
N MET A 1 -3.68 11.56 0.31
CA MET A 1 -4.83 11.55 -0.61
C MET A 1 -4.67 10.54 -1.75
N LYS A 2 -3.55 10.47 -2.48
CA LYS A 2 -3.38 9.53 -3.61
C LYS A 2 -3.40 8.02 -3.27
N PHE A 3 -2.81 7.60 -2.15
CA PHE A 3 -2.75 6.17 -1.78
C PHE A 3 -4.11 5.59 -1.36
N GLU A 4 -4.94 6.37 -0.66
CA GLU A 4 -6.32 5.99 -0.34
C GLU A 4 -7.19 5.82 -1.60
N ASP A 5 -6.97 6.66 -2.60
CA ASP A 5 -7.69 6.57 -3.88
C ASP A 5 -7.23 5.35 -4.69
N GLU A 6 -5.95 4.98 -4.61
CA GLU A 6 -5.43 3.73 -5.18
C GLU A 6 -6.05 2.51 -4.50
N LEU A 7 -6.11 2.48 -3.17
CA LEU A 7 -6.77 1.43 -2.41
C LEU A 7 -8.27 1.30 -2.76
N LYS A 8 -8.97 2.43 -2.92
CA LYS A 8 -10.37 2.46 -3.39
C LYS A 8 -10.50 1.89 -4.80
N ARG A 9 -9.59 2.22 -5.72
CA ARG A 9 -9.57 1.64 -7.07
C ARG A 9 -9.30 0.14 -7.04
N HIS A 10 -8.37 -0.32 -6.20
CA HIS A 10 -8.07 -1.73 -6.02
C HIS A 10 -9.29 -2.50 -5.49
N ASN A 11 -9.92 -1.98 -4.43
CA ASN A 11 -11.13 -2.56 -3.85
C ASN A 11 -12.29 -2.58 -4.87
N LYS A 12 -12.45 -1.52 -5.67
CA LYS A 12 -13.44 -1.47 -6.75
C LYS A 12 -13.14 -2.50 -7.85
N PHE A 13 -11.89 -2.64 -8.26
CA PHE A 13 -11.46 -3.60 -9.27
C PHE A 13 -11.71 -5.05 -8.81
N GLN A 14 -11.34 -5.39 -7.57
CA GLN A 14 -11.60 -6.69 -6.94
C GLN A 14 -13.11 -7.04 -6.97
N ARG A 15 -13.97 -6.09 -6.61
CA ARG A 15 -15.43 -6.29 -6.57
C ARG A 15 -16.07 -6.33 -7.95
N THR A 16 -15.67 -5.44 -8.86
CA THR A 16 -16.36 -5.23 -10.15
C THR A 16 -15.79 -6.11 -11.26
N VAL A 17 -14.48 -6.32 -11.29
CA VAL A 17 -13.81 -7.03 -12.41
C VAL A 17 -13.56 -8.48 -12.04
N LEU A 18 -13.07 -8.76 -10.83
CA LEU A 18 -12.75 -10.13 -10.41
C LEU A 18 -13.98 -10.90 -9.87
N GLY A 19 -15.13 -10.23 -9.74
CA GLY A 19 -16.37 -10.88 -9.33
C GLY A 19 -16.34 -11.47 -7.92
N LEU A 20 -15.38 -11.04 -7.07
CA LEU A 20 -15.24 -11.49 -5.67
C LEU A 20 -16.32 -10.91 -4.74
N SER A 21 -17.45 -10.49 -5.31
CA SER A 21 -18.64 -9.98 -4.63
C SER A 21 -19.53 -11.12 -4.13
N ASP A 22 -18.99 -12.03 -3.32
CA ASP A 22 -19.83 -12.99 -2.61
C ASP A 22 -20.67 -12.23 -1.56
N PRO A 23 -22.01 -12.18 -1.69
CA PRO A 23 -22.88 -11.47 -0.74
C PRO A 23 -22.86 -12.06 0.68
N LYS A 24 -22.31 -13.26 0.88
CA LYS A 24 -22.11 -13.88 2.21
C LYS A 24 -20.71 -13.66 2.77
N ALA A 25 -19.73 -13.29 1.95
CA ALA A 25 -18.42 -12.94 2.43
C ALA A 25 -18.54 -11.58 3.13
N LYS A 26 -18.20 -11.53 4.43
CA LYS A 26 -17.91 -10.26 5.11
C LYS A 26 -16.79 -9.61 4.30
N HIS A 27 -17.16 -8.68 3.44
CA HIS A 27 -16.21 -7.89 2.68
C HIS A 27 -15.50 -6.98 3.68
N GLU A 28 -14.45 -7.48 4.31
CA GLU A 28 -13.50 -6.63 5.00
C GLU A 28 -12.88 -5.76 3.91
N GLU A 29 -13.30 -4.49 3.87
CA GLU A 29 -12.57 -3.48 3.13
C GLU A 29 -11.10 -3.61 3.52
N VAL A 30 -10.22 -3.79 2.53
CA VAL A 30 -8.80 -3.97 2.82
C VAL A 30 -8.34 -2.71 3.54
N ASP A 31 -7.99 -2.85 4.82
CA ASP A 31 -7.44 -1.77 5.63
C ASP A 31 -6.16 -1.28 4.94
N ILE A 32 -5.99 0.05 4.85
CA ILE A 32 -4.81 0.72 4.31
C ILE A 32 -3.51 0.17 4.91
N ARG A 33 -3.54 -0.21 6.19
CA ARG A 33 -2.39 -0.86 6.85
C ARG A 33 -2.13 -2.27 6.34
N THR A 34 -3.17 -3.05 6.10
CA THR A 34 -3.03 -4.42 5.57
C THR A 34 -2.51 -4.40 4.14
N TYR A 35 -3.02 -3.49 3.32
CA TYR A 35 -2.51 -3.28 1.96
C TYR A 35 -1.05 -2.80 1.95
N ALA A 36 -0.70 -1.84 2.80
CA ALA A 36 0.68 -1.40 2.94
C ALA A 36 1.62 -2.54 3.40
N LYS A 37 1.19 -3.38 4.36
CA LYS A 37 1.95 -4.57 4.77
C LYS A 37 2.16 -5.55 3.62
N TYR A 38 1.12 -5.77 2.81
CA TYR A 38 1.21 -6.63 1.63
C TYR A 38 2.23 -6.08 0.63
N ILE A 39 2.15 -4.81 0.25
CA ILE A 39 3.12 -4.19 -0.67
C ILE A 39 4.54 -4.31 -0.12
N LEU A 40 4.76 -3.99 1.16
CA LEU A 40 6.10 -4.07 1.77
C LEU A 40 6.65 -5.50 1.82
N LYS A 41 5.79 -6.51 1.88
CA LYS A 41 6.19 -7.92 1.91
C LYS A 41 6.35 -8.50 0.51
N GLU A 42 5.29 -8.51 -0.27
CA GLU A 42 5.14 -9.25 -1.54
C GLU A 42 5.22 -8.35 -2.79
N GLY A 43 5.14 -7.03 -2.63
CA GLY A 43 5.20 -6.09 -3.75
C GLY A 43 6.57 -6.05 -4.45
N THR A 44 6.56 -5.55 -5.67
CA THR A 44 7.76 -5.22 -6.45
C THR A 44 8.55 -4.09 -5.80
N ASN A 45 9.81 -3.92 -6.21
CA ASN A 45 10.65 -2.83 -5.69
C ASN A 45 10.08 -1.45 -6.07
N GLU A 46 9.45 -1.35 -7.23
CA GLU A 46 8.74 -0.17 -7.72
C GLU A 46 7.55 0.16 -6.82
N GLU A 47 6.64 -0.79 -6.56
CA GLU A 47 5.48 -0.58 -5.68
C GLU A 47 5.90 -0.21 -4.26
N LYS A 48 6.95 -0.85 -3.73
CA LYS A 48 7.51 -0.51 -2.42
C LYS A 48 8.04 0.92 -2.40
N ARG A 49 8.72 1.34 -3.47
CA ARG A 49 9.24 2.72 -3.61
C ARG A 49 8.09 3.73 -3.68
N GLU A 50 7.08 3.49 -4.51
CA GLU A 50 5.90 4.34 -4.62
C GLU A 50 5.16 4.45 -3.29
N LEU A 51 5.00 3.35 -2.55
CA LEU A 51 4.42 3.39 -1.21
C LEU A 51 5.21 4.28 -0.25
N MET A 52 6.56 4.19 -0.29
CA MET A 52 7.43 4.99 0.56
C MET A 52 7.41 6.49 0.22
N GLU A 53 7.01 6.89 -0.98
CA GLU A 53 6.85 8.32 -1.33
C GLU A 53 5.79 9.03 -0.46
N TYR A 54 4.86 8.28 0.10
CA TYR A 54 3.82 8.81 0.99
C TYR A 54 4.27 8.92 2.45
N PHE A 55 5.46 8.42 2.80
CA PHE A 55 5.99 8.56 4.16
C PHE A 55 6.53 9.96 4.40
N LYS A 56 6.29 10.49 5.59
CA LYS A 56 6.78 11.82 5.98
C LYS A 56 8.26 11.80 6.36
N SER A 57 8.73 10.66 6.86
CA SER A 57 10.11 10.41 7.25
C SER A 57 11.06 10.50 6.06
N LYS A 58 12.26 11.04 6.29
CA LYS A 58 13.29 11.18 5.25
C LYS A 58 14.44 10.20 5.49
N LEU A 59 15.02 9.72 4.40
CA LEU A 59 16.26 8.96 4.46
C LEU A 59 17.45 9.92 4.40
N LYS A 60 18.36 9.79 5.37
CA LYS A 60 19.64 10.50 5.39
C LYS A 60 20.77 9.51 5.29
N ILE A 61 21.67 9.79 4.33
CA ILE A 61 22.89 9.03 4.13
C ILE A 61 24.06 9.89 4.62
N THR A 62 24.83 9.38 5.57
CA THR A 62 26.01 10.09 6.09
C THR A 62 27.12 9.09 6.36
N LYS A 63 28.29 9.30 5.76
CA LYS A 63 29.47 8.42 5.91
C LYS A 63 29.18 6.93 5.66
N GLY A 64 28.32 6.64 4.68
CA GLY A 64 27.92 5.27 4.34
C GLY A 64 26.87 4.64 5.27
N VAL A 65 26.36 5.39 6.25
CA VAL A 65 25.28 4.94 7.15
C VAL A 65 23.96 5.55 6.68
N VAL A 66 22.93 4.70 6.55
CA VAL A 66 21.56 5.11 6.24
C VAL A 66 20.78 5.24 7.54
N THR A 67 20.16 6.40 7.74
CA THR A 67 19.34 6.73 8.92
C THR A 67 17.98 7.29 8.49
N ILE A 68 16.97 7.10 9.32
CA ILE A 68 15.64 7.68 9.12
C ILE A 68 15.56 8.92 10.02
N GLU A 69 15.25 10.08 9.45
CA GLU A 69 14.92 11.31 10.17
C GLU A 69 13.39 11.50 10.13
N ASP A 70 12.79 11.72 11.30
CA ASP A 70 11.36 12.02 11.47
C ASP A 70 11.04 13.51 11.27
#